data_AF-A0A968ZDR9-F1
#
_entry.id   AF-A0A968ZDR9-F1
#
_cell.length_a   1.000
_cell.length_b   1.000
_cell.length_c   1.000
_cell.angle_alpha   90.00
_cell.angle_beta   90.00
_cell.angle_gamma   90.00
#
_symmetry.space_group_name_H-M   'P 1'
#
loop_
_entity.id
_entity.type
_entity.pdbx_description
1 polymer ?
#
loop_
_entity_poly.entity_id
_entity_poly.type
_entity_poly.pdbx_seq_one_letter_code
_entity_poly.pdbx_strand_id
1 'polypeptide(L)'
;MRVVWAASIALASCASTPMMEAFSLDALVADAPAYVAYRYASAPMPVSLIDDLTDIDFQCQHSATGSECGRARQEFGNCFDIVTVHIRADEPVRADSTRRCPRR
;
A
#
# COMPACT_ATOMS: atom_id res chain seq x y z
N MET A 1 56.83 -4.99 35.74
CA MET A 1 55.39 -4.65 35.79
C MET A 1 55.01 -4.03 34.46
N ARG A 2 54.19 -4.69 33.64
CA ARG A 2 53.76 -4.20 32.31
C ARG A 2 52.26 -3.97 32.34
N VAL A 3 51.84 -2.72 32.18
CA VAL A 3 50.44 -2.31 32.11
C VAL A 3 50.02 -2.38 30.65
N VAL A 4 49.08 -3.28 30.34
CA VAL A 4 48.47 -3.40 29.01
C VAL A 4 47.14 -2.65 29.06
N TRP A 5 47.06 -1.52 28.36
CA TRP A 5 45.81 -0.78 28.18
C TRP A 5 45.00 -1.45 27.07
N ALA A 6 43.83 -1.97 27.41
CA ALA A 6 42.87 -2.51 26.47
C ALA A 6 42.10 -1.36 25.80
N ALA A 7 42.30 -1.17 24.50
CA ALA A 7 41.55 -0.25 23.68
C ALA A 7 40.16 -0.84 23.38
N SER A 8 39.11 -0.27 23.98
CA SER A 8 37.73 -0.61 23.69
C SER A 8 37.30 0.01 22.36
N ILE A 9 37.18 -0.82 21.33
CA ILE A 9 36.62 -0.45 20.02
C ILE A 9 35.09 -0.41 20.17
N ALA A 10 34.51 0.80 20.17
CA ALA A 10 33.06 0.99 20.11
C ALA A 10 32.57 0.66 18.69
N LEU A 11 31.94 -0.50 18.53
CA LEU A 11 31.23 -0.87 17.30
C LEU A 11 29.92 -0.06 17.23
N ALA A 12 29.88 0.93 16.35
CA ALA A 12 28.65 1.61 15.97
C ALA A 12 27.80 0.65 15.13
N SER A 13 26.81 0.02 15.77
CA SER A 13 25.82 -0.81 15.08
C SER A 13 24.88 0.09 14.27
N CYS A 14 25.13 0.24 12.97
CA CYS A 14 24.11 0.73 12.04
C CYS A 14 22.98 -0.31 12.00
N ALA A 15 21.89 -0.06 12.74
CA ALA A 15 20.66 -0.82 12.58
C ALA A 15 20.06 -0.44 11.23
N SER A 16 20.23 -1.31 10.22
CA SER A 16 19.53 -1.19 8.95
C SER A 16 18.04 -1.46 9.21
N THR A 17 17.24 -0.42 9.39
CA THR A 17 15.79 -0.55 9.43
C THR A 17 15.36 -1.14 8.09
N PRO A 18 14.63 -2.27 8.05
CA PRO A 18 14.05 -2.72 6.79
C PRO A 18 13.16 -1.60 6.26
N MET A 19 13.56 -1.01 5.14
CA MET A 19 12.75 -0.01 4.45
C MET A 19 11.55 -0.75 3.89
N MET A 20 10.37 -0.50 4.48
CA MET A 20 9.12 -1.05 3.97
C MET A 20 8.95 -0.58 2.51
N GLU A 21 8.62 -1.51 1.62
CA GLU A 21 8.41 -1.20 0.22
C GLU A 21 7.29 -0.15 0.07
N ALA A 22 7.46 0.79 -0.86
CA ALA A 22 6.43 1.78 -1.15
C ALA A 22 5.12 1.09 -1.56
N PHE A 23 3.98 1.74 -1.29
CA PHE A 23 2.69 1.23 -1.72
C PHE A 23 2.64 1.12 -3.26
N SER A 24 2.24 -0.04 -3.78
CA SER A 24 2.11 -0.31 -5.21
C SER A 24 0.65 -0.55 -5.58
N LEU A 25 0.06 0.44 -6.26
CA LEU A 25 -1.30 0.33 -6.79
C LEU A 25 -1.40 -0.76 -7.87
N ASP A 26 -0.37 -0.88 -8.71
CA ASP A 26 -0.36 -1.88 -9.78
C ASP A 26 -0.31 -3.31 -9.21
N ALA A 27 0.43 -3.53 -8.12
CA ALA A 27 0.43 -4.82 -7.42
C ALA A 27 -0.90 -5.11 -6.72
N LEU A 28 -1.53 -4.09 -6.13
CA LEU A 28 -2.87 -4.21 -5.55
C LEU A 28 -3.90 -4.60 -6.62
N VAL A 29 -3.87 -3.98 -7.81
CA VAL A 29 -4.80 -4.31 -8.90
C VAL A 29 -4.52 -5.70 -9.49
N ALA A 30 -3.26 -6.14 -9.50
CA ALA A 30 -2.89 -7.45 -10.04
C ALA A 30 -3.41 -8.62 -9.18
N ASP A 31 -3.30 -8.52 -7.85
CA ASP A 31 -3.82 -9.52 -6.91
C ASP A 31 -4.09 -8.87 -5.53
N ALA A 32 -5.25 -8.24 -5.39
CA ALA A 32 -5.60 -7.51 -4.17
C ALA A 32 -5.58 -8.38 -2.90
N PRO A 33 -6.19 -9.60 -2.89
CA PRO A 33 -6.13 -10.46 -1.71
C PRO A 33 -4.70 -10.80 -1.28
N ALA A 34 -3.84 -11.23 -2.22
CA ALA A 34 -2.48 -11.64 -1.87
C ALA A 34 -1.63 -10.44 -1.45
N TYR A 35 -1.74 -9.30 -2.16
CA TYR A 35 -1.02 -8.09 -1.83
C TYR A 35 -1.38 -7.57 -0.44
N VAL A 36 -2.67 -7.51 -0.11
CA VAL A 36 -3.15 -7.06 1.21
C VAL A 36 -2.69 -8.01 2.31
N ALA A 37 -2.83 -9.33 2.09
CA ALA A 37 -2.40 -10.33 3.06
C ALA A 37 -0.90 -10.27 3.35
N TYR A 38 -0.07 -10.02 2.33
CA TYR A 38 1.38 -9.88 2.49
C TYR A 38 1.75 -8.56 3.17
N ARG A 39 1.27 -7.42 2.63
CA ARG A 39 1.68 -6.08 3.07
C ARG A 39 1.18 -5.75 4.47
N TYR A 40 -0.07 -6.10 4.79
CA TYR A 40 -0.73 -5.70 6.03
C TYR A 40 -0.86 -6.84 7.04
N ALA A 41 -0.02 -7.89 6.92
CA ALA A 41 -0.04 -9.06 7.81
C ALA A 41 0.07 -8.71 9.31
N SER A 42 0.66 -7.57 9.63
CA SER A 42 0.86 -7.09 11.01
C SER A 42 0.30 -5.68 11.25
N ALA A 43 -0.55 -5.20 10.36
CA ALA A 43 -1.13 -3.85 10.42
C ALA A 43 -2.64 -3.91 10.73
N PRO A 44 -3.21 -2.87 11.37
CA PRO A 44 -4.63 -2.81 11.63
C PRO A 44 -5.43 -2.65 10.33
N MET A 45 -6.10 -3.72 9.90
CA MET A 45 -7.04 -3.69 8.78
C MET A 45 -8.47 -3.36 9.25
N PRO A 46 -9.27 -2.62 8.47
CA PRO A 46 -8.95 -2.07 7.14
C PRO A 46 -8.26 -0.70 7.15
N VAL A 47 -8.05 -0.09 8.32
CA VAL A 47 -7.61 1.31 8.45
C VAL A 47 -6.30 1.59 7.70
N SER A 48 -5.28 0.74 7.86
CA SER A 48 -3.99 0.96 7.19
C SER A 48 -4.06 0.93 5.66
N LEU A 49 -4.97 0.13 5.07
CA LEU A 49 -5.18 0.15 3.62
C LEU A 49 -5.88 1.44 3.18
N ILE A 50 -6.86 1.90 3.96
CA ILE A 50 -7.58 3.15 3.65
C ILE A 50 -6.63 4.36 3.73
N ASP A 51 -5.73 4.38 4.71
CA ASP A 51 -4.70 5.42 4.85
C ASP A 51 -3.77 5.41 3.62
N ASP A 52 -3.19 4.25 3.27
CA ASP A 52 -2.32 4.12 2.10
C ASP A 52 -3.03 4.55 0.79
N LEU A 53 -4.32 4.22 0.62
CA LEU A 53 -5.11 4.64 -0.54
C LEU A 53 -5.37 6.16 -0.55
N THR A 54 -5.66 6.74 0.60
CA THR A 54 -5.91 8.19 0.73
C THR A 54 -4.63 8.98 0.45
N ASP A 55 -3.47 8.48 0.89
CA ASP A 55 -2.16 9.07 0.63
C ASP A 55 -1.81 9.12 -0.87
N ILE A 56 -2.45 8.27 -1.68
CA ILE A 56 -2.34 8.30 -3.15
C ILE A 56 -3.63 8.82 -3.82
N ASP A 57 -4.33 9.76 -3.18
CA ASP A 57 -5.48 10.51 -3.70
C ASP A 57 -6.72 9.67 -4.05
N PHE A 58 -6.91 8.50 -3.44
CA PHE A 58 -8.22 7.81 -3.54
C PHE A 58 -9.26 8.54 -2.68
N GLN A 59 -10.47 8.61 -3.22
CA GLN A 59 -11.63 9.07 -2.46
C GLN A 59 -12.40 7.85 -1.95
N CYS A 60 -12.51 7.73 -0.63
CA CYS A 60 -13.20 6.62 0.02
C CYS A 60 -14.61 7.02 0.49
N GLN A 61 -15.59 6.21 0.12
CA GLN A 61 -16.94 6.25 0.67
C GLN A 61 -17.11 5.09 1.65
N HIS A 62 -17.53 5.42 2.88
CA HIS A 62 -17.77 4.44 3.92
C HIS A 62 -19.27 4.12 4.03
N SER A 63 -19.57 2.85 4.31
CA SER A 63 -20.92 2.34 4.53
C SER A 63 -20.93 1.39 5.73
N ALA A 64 -22.13 0.96 6.14
CA ALA A 64 -22.28 0.00 7.24
C ALA A 64 -21.62 -1.37 6.95
N THR A 65 -21.46 -1.74 5.67
CA THR A 65 -20.95 -3.06 5.25
C THR A 65 -19.50 -3.03 4.77
N GLY A 66 -18.89 -1.85 4.66
CA GLY A 66 -17.54 -1.72 4.14
C GLY A 66 -17.23 -0.33 3.58
N SER A 67 -16.08 -0.21 2.95
CA SER A 67 -15.61 0.99 2.27
C SER A 67 -15.35 0.71 0.80
N GLU A 68 -15.62 1.71 -0.04
CA GLU A 68 -15.26 1.70 -1.45
C GLU A 68 -14.40 2.92 -1.74
N CYS A 69 -13.21 2.71 -2.28
CA CYS A 69 -12.25 3.77 -2.57
C CYS A 69 -12.03 3.84 -4.08
N GLY A 70 -12.20 5.02 -4.67
CA GLY A 70 -12.06 5.23 -6.12
C GLY A 70 -11.04 6.31 -6.48
N ARG A 71 -10.30 6.10 -7.57
CA ARG A 71 -9.45 7.11 -8.19
C ARG A 71 -9.46 6.98 -9.71
N ALA A 72 -9.54 8.12 -10.40
CA ALA A 72 -9.23 8.18 -11.82
C ALA A 72 -7.73 8.45 -12.01
N ARG A 73 -7.06 7.58 -12.77
CA ARG A 73 -5.68 7.73 -13.21
C ARG A 73 -5.69 8.10 -14.69
N GLN A 74 -5.05 9.21 -15.04
CA GLN A 74 -4.85 9.54 -16.44
C GLN A 74 -3.82 8.59 -17.02
N GLU A 75 -4.16 7.99 -18.16
CA GLU A 75 -3.23 7.21 -18.98
C GLU A 75 -2.93 7.95 -20.28
N PHE A 76 -1.91 7.51 -21.00
CA PHE A 76 -1.48 8.19 -22.23
C PHE A 76 -2.63 8.33 -23.24
N GLY A 77 -2.85 9.56 -23.72
CA GLY A 77 -3.94 9.93 -24.63
C GLY A 77 -5.15 10.55 -23.92
N ASN A 78 -6.33 10.43 -24.54
CA ASN A 78 -7.60 10.91 -23.94
C ASN A 78 -8.27 9.81 -23.08
N CYS A 79 -7.55 8.76 -22.71
CA CYS A 79 -8.08 7.66 -21.91
C CYS A 79 -7.77 7.84 -20.43
N PHE A 80 -8.67 7.34 -19.58
CA PHE A 80 -8.51 7.35 -18.13
C PHE A 80 -8.81 5.93 -17.61
N ASP A 81 -7.99 5.46 -16.69
CA ASP A 81 -8.23 4.21 -15.97
C ASP A 81 -8.89 4.57 -14.63
N ILE A 82 -10.08 4.02 -14.39
CA ILE A 82 -10.80 4.17 -13.12
C ILE A 82 -10.47 2.95 -12.29
N VAL A 83 -9.79 3.17 -11.16
CA VAL A 83 -9.48 2.12 -10.20
C VAL A 83 -10.44 2.22 -9.02
N THR A 84 -11.07 1.11 -8.68
CA THR A 84 -11.97 0.98 -7.54
C THR A 84 -11.47 -0.13 -6.63
N VAL A 85 -11.32 0.15 -5.35
CA VAL A 85 -10.95 -0.81 -4.31
C VAL A 85 -12.14 -1.04 -3.40
N HIS A 86 -12.58 -2.28 -3.28
CA HIS A 86 -13.69 -2.70 -2.44
C HIS A 86 -13.16 -3.38 -1.18
N ILE A 87 -13.53 -2.83 -0.01
CA ILE A 87 -13.08 -3.30 1.30
C ILE A 87 -14.31 -3.67 2.12
N ARG A 88 -14.54 -4.96 2.34
CA ARG A 88 -15.68 -5.48 3.14
C ARG A 88 -15.16 -6.24 4.34
N ALA A 89 -15.98 -6.35 5.38
CA ALA A 89 -15.59 -7.05 6.62
C ALA A 89 -15.57 -8.58 6.46
N ASP A 90 -16.39 -9.10 5.55
CA ASP A 90 -16.68 -10.52 5.35
C ASP A 90 -16.22 -11.08 4.00
N GLU A 91 -15.64 -10.23 3.14
CA GLU A 91 -15.08 -10.63 1.85
C GLU A 91 -13.61 -10.22 1.73
N PRO A 92 -12.79 -10.96 0.96
CA PRO A 92 -11.45 -10.52 0.60
C PRO A 92 -11.49 -9.15 -0.10
N VAL A 93 -10.48 -8.32 0.14
CA VAL A 93 -10.31 -7.05 -0.57
C VAL A 93 -10.23 -7.32 -2.08
N ARG A 94 -10.92 -6.51 -2.87
CA ARG A 94 -10.84 -6.53 -4.33
C ARG A 94 -10.40 -5.18 -4.85
N ALA A 95 -9.69 -5.18 -5.97
CA ALA A 95 -9.33 -3.99 -6.70
C ALA A 95 -9.55 -4.24 -8.19
N ASP A 96 -10.27 -3.33 -8.83
CA ASP A 96 -10.66 -3.42 -10.23
C ASP A 96 -10.19 -2.17 -10.96
N SER A 97 -9.74 -2.33 -12.21
CA SER A 97 -9.34 -1.22 -13.08
C SER A 97 -10.14 -1.27 -14.38
N THR A 98 -10.87 -0.19 -14.68
CA THR A 98 -11.65 -0.05 -15.89
C THR A 98 -11.15 1.11 -16.74
N ARG A 99 -10.69 0.81 -17.95
CA ARG A 99 -10.29 1.82 -18.93
C ARG A 99 -11.50 2.48 -19.60
N ARG A 100 -11.50 3.81 -19.62
CA ARG A 100 -12.49 4.64 -20.33
C ARG A 100 -11.77 5.53 -21.34
N CYS A 101 -12.13 5.38 -22.61
CA CYS A 101 -11.66 6.23 -23.70
C CYS A 101 -12.88 6.93 -24.34
N PRO A 102 -12.79 8.22 -24.70
CA PRO A 102 -13.85 8.89 -25.44
C PRO A 102 -14.06 8.17 -26.77
N ARG A 103 -15.33 7.95 -27.12
CA ARG A 103 -15.68 7.48 -28.47
C ARG A 103 -15.34 8.60 -29.45
N ARG A 104 -14.51 8.29 -30.44
CA ARG A 104 -14.24 9.19 -31.56
C ARG A 104 -15.45 9.32 -32.47
#